data_AF-A0A1F8N151-F1
#
_entry.id   AF-A0A1F8N151-F1
#
_cell.length_a   1.000
_cell.length_b   1.000
_cell.length_c   1.000
_cell.angle_alpha   90.00
_cell.angle_beta   90.00
_cell.angle_gamma   90.00
#
_symmetry.space_group_name_H-M   'P 1'
#
loop_
_entity.id
_entity.type
_entity.pdbx_description
1 polymer ?
#
loop_
_entity_poly.entity_id
_entity_poly.type
_entity_poly.pdbx_seq_one_letter_code
_entity_poly.pdbx_strand_id
1 'polypeptide(L)'
;MKIGDKVYENYLRRKAKRLGLAIKKSRIRSINLDDFGGYMIIDSDRNYLIAGEKFNLDIDDVAEVLNNTERSISEERKKGG
;
A
#
# COMPACT_ATOMS: atom_id res chain seq x y z
N MET A 1 -12.86 -9.04 10.14
CA MET A 1 -11.83 -8.01 10.41
C MET A 1 -11.86 -7.70 11.89
N LYS A 2 -10.82 -8.07 12.63
CA LYS A 2 -10.71 -7.74 14.05
C LYS A 2 -10.44 -6.23 14.19
N ILE A 3 -10.77 -5.63 15.33
CA ILE A 3 -10.56 -4.19 15.57
C ILE A 3 -9.10 -3.79 15.35
N GLY A 4 -8.16 -4.67 15.69
CA GLY A 4 -6.72 -4.49 15.44
C GLY A 4 -6.38 -4.29 13.97
N ASP A 5 -6.93 -5.13 13.08
CA ASP A 5 -6.69 -5.06 11.64
C ASP A 5 -7.10 -3.70 11.06
N LYS A 6 -8.21 -3.13 11.56
CA LYS A 6 -8.73 -1.84 11.07
C LYS A 6 -7.88 -0.66 11.54
N VAL A 7 -7.37 -0.72 12.76
CA VAL A 7 -6.45 0.30 13.28
C VAL A 7 -5.13 0.24 12.51
N TYR A 8 -4.61 -0.96 12.27
CA TYR A 8 -3.38 -1.16 11.51
C TYR A 8 -3.52 -0.71 10.05
N GLU A 9 -4.62 -1.04 9.37
CA GLU A 9 -4.91 -0.55 8.02
C GLU A 9 -4.94 0.98 7.96
N ASN A 10 -5.60 1.63 8.91
CA ASN A 10 -5.66 3.10 8.97
C ASN A 10 -4.28 3.73 9.22
N TYR A 11 -3.43 3.09 10.01
CA TYR A 11 -2.04 3.52 10.21
C TYR A 11 -1.27 3.47 8.88
N LEU A 12 -1.34 2.35 8.15
CA LEU A 12 -0.67 2.20 6.86
C LEU A 12 -1.19 3.18 5.81
N ARG A 13 -2.50 3.47 5.78
CA ARG A 13 -3.10 4.48 4.89
C ARG A 13 -2.52 5.87 5.13
N ARG A 14 -2.33 6.26 6.40
CA ARG A 14 -1.69 7.54 6.74
C ARG A 14 -0.22 7.56 6.33
N LYS A 15 0.49 6.45 6.54
CA LYS A 15 1.89 6.29 6.12
C LYS A 15 2.02 6.43 4.60
N ALA A 16 1.20 5.73 3.83
CA ALA A 16 1.18 5.82 2.37
C ALA A 16 0.96 7.26 1.90
N LYS A 17 -0.03 7.96 2.47
CA LYS A 17 -0.32 9.37 2.12
C LYS A 17 0.89 10.29 2.34
N ARG A 18 1.67 10.08 3.42
CA ARG A 18 2.90 10.86 3.68
C ARG A 18 4.00 10.62 2.64
N LEU A 19 3.98 9.46 1.98
CA LEU A 19 4.93 9.08 0.94
C LEU A 19 4.44 9.42 -0.48
N GLY A 20 3.29 10.08 -0.65
CA GLY A 20 2.70 10.33 -1.97
C GLY A 20 2.04 9.09 -2.60
N LEU A 21 1.64 8.13 -1.76
CA LEU A 21 1.04 6.87 -2.18
C LEU A 21 -0.39 6.73 -1.64
N ALA A 22 -1.19 5.89 -2.29
CA ALA A 22 -2.52 5.51 -1.81
C ALA A 22 -2.71 3.99 -1.83
N ILE A 23 -3.30 3.47 -0.76
CA ILE A 23 -3.71 2.06 -0.66
C ILE A 23 -5.15 1.93 -1.18
N LYS A 24 -5.37 1.11 -2.21
CA LYS A 24 -6.70 0.72 -2.68
C LYS A 24 -6.96 -0.72 -2.24
N LYS A 25 -8.10 -0.94 -1.59
CA LYS A 25 -8.58 -2.27 -1.21
C LYS A 25 -9.62 -2.72 -2.21
N SER A 26 -9.64 -4.00 -2.57
CA SER A 26 -10.71 -4.52 -3.41
C SER A 26 -12.07 -4.32 -2.73
N ARG A 27 -13.11 -4.08 -3.54
CA ARG A 27 -14.51 -3.98 -3.09
C ARG A 27 -15.26 -5.30 -3.23
N ILE A 28 -14.61 -6.34 -3.73
CA ILE A 28 -15.26 -7.62 -3.99
C ILE A 28 -15.56 -8.32 -2.67
N ARG A 29 -16.77 -8.89 -2.59
CA ARG A 29 -17.32 -9.53 -1.38
C ARG A 29 -17.02 -11.03 -1.32
N SER A 30 -16.63 -11.63 -2.44
CA SER A 30 -16.31 -13.06 -2.61
C SER A 30 -14.97 -13.19 -3.33
N ILE A 31 -14.02 -13.91 -2.72
CA ILE A 31 -12.70 -14.18 -3.31
C ILE A 31 -12.89 -14.98 -4.60
N ASN A 32 -12.34 -14.49 -5.71
CA ASN A 32 -12.41 -15.12 -7.03
C ASN A 32 -10.98 -15.32 -7.57
N LEU A 33 -10.82 -16.12 -8.64
CA LEU A 33 -9.50 -16.45 -9.20
C LEU A 33 -8.65 -15.22 -9.60
N ASP A 34 -9.31 -14.10 -9.94
CA ASP A 34 -8.70 -12.85 -10.39
C ASP A 34 -8.68 -11.73 -9.33
N ASP A 35 -9.27 -11.93 -8.15
CA ASP A 35 -9.29 -10.93 -7.07
C ASP A 35 -9.30 -11.64 -5.71
N PHE A 36 -8.15 -11.56 -5.04
CA PHE A 36 -7.94 -12.16 -3.73
C PHE A 36 -8.61 -11.38 -2.60
N GLY A 37 -9.29 -10.27 -2.90
CA GLY A 37 -9.89 -9.38 -1.90
C GLY A 37 -8.85 -8.53 -1.15
N GLY A 38 -7.65 -8.43 -1.68
CA GLY A 38 -6.49 -7.81 -1.03
C GLY A 38 -6.35 -6.32 -1.31
N TYR A 39 -5.12 -5.88 -1.39
CA TYR A 39 -4.72 -4.48 -1.51
C TYR A 39 -3.84 -4.26 -2.73
N MET A 40 -3.84 -3.01 -3.19
CA MET A 40 -2.87 -2.49 -4.14
C MET A 40 -2.42 -1.11 -3.70
N ILE A 41 -1.21 -0.74 -4.13
CA ILE A 41 -0.60 0.55 -3.84
C ILE A 41 -0.44 1.28 -5.16
N ILE A 42 -0.91 2.51 -5.19
CA ILE A 42 -0.78 3.41 -6.33
C ILE A 42 -0.05 4.68 -5.92
N ASP A 43 0.62 5.30 -6.89
CA ASP A 43 1.08 6.69 -6.80
C ASP A 43 -0.16 7.60 -6.77
N SER A 44 -0.27 8.45 -5.75
CA SER A 44 -1.46 9.31 -5.59
C SER A 44 -1.57 10.40 -6.64
N ASP A 45 -0.44 10.84 -7.19
CA ASP A 45 -0.35 12.00 -8.06
C ASP A 45 -0.50 11.58 -9.53
N ARG A 46 0.08 10.43 -9.89
CA ARG A 46 0.06 9.88 -11.25
C ARG A 46 -1.00 8.82 -11.46
N ASN A 47 -1.67 8.37 -10.40
CA ASN A 47 -2.60 7.23 -10.39
C ASN A 47 -1.98 5.99 -11.07
N TYR A 48 -0.68 5.80 -10.87
CA TYR A 48 0.11 4.73 -11.46
C TYR A 48 0.25 3.57 -10.47
N LEU A 49 0.26 2.33 -10.95
CA LEU A 49 0.39 1.14 -10.09
C LEU A 49 1.83 1.01 -9.59
N ILE A 50 2.02 1.02 -8.27
CA ILE A 50 3.32 0.81 -7.63
C ILE A 50 3.49 -0.65 -7.24
N ALA A 51 2.45 -1.26 -6.65
CA ALA A 51 2.46 -2.66 -6.26
C ALA A 51 1.03 -3.20 -6.16
N GLY A 52 0.89 -4.53 -6.25
CA GLY A 52 -0.36 -5.20 -5.96
C GLY A 52 -1.31 -5.33 -7.14
N GLU A 53 -0.80 -5.72 -8.31
CA GLU A 53 -1.64 -5.95 -9.48
C GLU A 53 -2.77 -6.93 -9.14
N LYS A 54 -4.00 -6.61 -9.58
CA LYS A 54 -5.21 -7.38 -9.27
C LYS A 54 -5.48 -7.59 -7.77
N PHE A 55 -5.06 -6.64 -6.92
CA PHE A 55 -5.29 -6.69 -5.47
C PHE A 55 -4.71 -7.95 -4.81
N ASN A 56 -3.54 -8.41 -5.25
CA ASN A 56 -2.89 -9.60 -4.73
C ASN A 56 -2.07 -9.38 -3.45
N LEU A 57 -1.96 -8.16 -2.92
CA LEU A 57 -1.25 -7.91 -1.66
C LEU A 57 -2.14 -8.15 -0.45
N ASP A 58 -1.56 -8.68 0.62
CA ASP A 58 -2.15 -8.62 1.95
C ASP A 58 -1.73 -7.34 2.71
N ILE A 59 -2.08 -7.28 3.99
CA ILE A 59 -1.79 -6.10 4.82
C ILE A 59 -0.31 -6.00 5.24
N ASP A 60 0.38 -7.13 5.32
CA ASP A 60 1.78 -7.21 5.71
C ASP A 60 2.69 -6.89 4.52
N ASP A 61 2.33 -7.37 3.33
CA ASP A 61 2.95 -6.97 2.06
C ASP A 61 2.89 -5.45 1.87
N VAL A 62 1.72 -4.84 2.15
CA VAL A 62 1.56 -3.39 2.07
C VAL A 62 2.50 -2.68 3.03
N ALA A 63 2.66 -3.18 4.26
CA ALA A 63 3.58 -2.61 5.22
C ALA A 63 5.03 -2.67 4.72
N GLU A 64 5.43 -3.80 4.14
CA GLU A 64 6.77 -3.99 3.57
C GLU A 64 7.04 -3.00 2.42
N VAL A 65 6.13 -2.88 1.45
CA VAL A 65 6.28 -1.96 0.32
C VAL A 65 6.43 -0.51 0.79
N LEU A 66 5.62 -0.09 1.77
CA LEU A 66 5.71 1.27 2.32
C LEU A 66 7.01 1.51 3.09
N ASN A 67 7.52 0.51 3.81
CA ASN A 67 8.81 0.59 4.50
C ASN A 67 9.98 0.71 3.51
N ASN A 68 9.97 -0.10 2.45
CA ASN A 68 11.01 -0.06 1.42
C ASN A 68 10.98 1.27 0.65
N THR A 69 9.79 1.76 0.31
CA THR A 69 9.64 3.07 -0.36
C THR A 69 10.16 4.21 0.51
N GLU A 70 9.85 4.21 1.81
CA GLU A 70 10.35 5.23 2.74
C GLU A 70 11.88 5.22 2.83
N ARG A 71 12.51 4.03 2.83
CA ARG A 71 13.98 3.90 2.80
C ARG A 71 14.57 4.48 1.51
N SER A 72 14.06 4.11 0.34
CA SER A 72 14.56 4.62 -0.94
C SER A 72 14.48 6.14 -1.03
N ILE A 73 13.35 6.74 -0.61
CA ILE A 73 13.19 8.21 -0.57
C ILE A 73 14.20 8.84 0.39
N SER A 74 14.47 8.21 1.53
CA SER A 74 15.43 8.72 2.52
C SER A 74 16.88 8.67 2.00
N GLU A 75 17.23 7.65 1.21
CA GLU A 75 18.56 7.49 0.62
C GLU A 75 18.80 8.49 -0.51
N GLU A 76 17.79 8.76 -1.32
CA GLU A 76 17.87 9.73 -2.41
C GLU A 76 18.07 11.15 -1.89
N ARG A 77 17.39 11.51 -0.80
CA ARG A 77 17.56 12.81 -0.12
C ARG A 77 18.95 13.00 0.49
N LYS A 78 19.62 11.94 0.92
CA LYS A 78 20.98 12.01 1.49
C LYS A 78 22.07 12.20 0.45
N LYS A 79 21.82 11.80 -0.82
CA LYS A 79 22.78 11.93 -1.92
C LYS A 79 22.76 13.28 -2.62
N GLY A 80 21.71 14.09 -2.40
CA GLY A 80 21.53 15.41 -3.03
C GLY A 80 21.88 16.61 -2.15
N GLY A 81 22.60 16.40 -1.04
CA GLY A 81 23.01 17.44 -0.10
C GLY A 81 24.51 17.69 -0.13
#